data_AF-A0A2S9EUG2-F1
#
_entry.id   AF-A0A2S9EUG2-F1
#
_cell.length_a   1.000
_cell.length_b   1.000
_cell.length_c   1.000
_cell.angle_alpha   90.00
_cell.angle_beta   90.00
_cell.angle_gamma   90.00
#
_symmetry.space_group_name_H-M   'P 1'
#
loop_
_entity.id
_entity.type
_entity.pdbx_description
1 polymer ?
#
loop_
_entity_poly.entity_id
_entity_poly.type
_entity_poly.pdbx_seq_one_letter_code
_entity_poly.pdbx_strand_id
1 'polypeptide(L)' 'MAWVVVLTSPGGDRFYGEAIDRDGIRYRCATPAQAEAFQTKSDAEASFYYFRFMRALDGYQLEAIEI' A
#
# COMPACT_ATOMS: atom_id res chain seq x y z
N MET A 1 -3.12 -11.04 13.61
CA MET A 1 -3.88 -10.06 12.84
C MET A 1 -2.85 -9.17 12.15
N ALA A 2 -2.95 -9.00 10.84
CA ALA A 2 -2.04 -8.17 10.08
C ALA A 2 -2.84 -7.12 9.31
N TRP A 3 -2.29 -5.91 9.19
CA TRP A 3 -2.86 -4.84 8.39
C TRP A 3 -2.04 -4.69 7.11
N VAL A 4 -2.70 -4.40 5.99
CA VAL A 4 -2.05 -4.12 4.71
C VAL A 4 -2.65 -2.87 4.07
N VAL A 5 -1.89 -2.23 3.19
CA VAL A 5 -2.39 -1.12 2.38
C VAL A 5 -2.94 -1.65 1.07
N VAL A 6 -4.15 -1.25 0.70
CA VAL A 6 -4.76 -1.46 -0.61
C VAL A 6 -4.72 -0.17 -1.39
N LEU A 7 -4.35 -0.26 -2.67
CA LEU A 7 -4.38 0.84 -3.62
C LEU A 7 -5.41 0.50 -4.71
N THR A 8 -6.43 1.33 -4.85
CA THR A 8 -7.44 1.20 -5.92
C THR A 8 -7.17 2.25 -6.99
N SER A 9 -6.94 1.81 -8.23
CA SER A 9 -6.73 2.71 -9.37
C SER A 9 -8.02 3.49 -9.70
N PRO A 10 -7.93 4.63 -10.41
CA PRO A 10 -9.12 5.31 -10.93
C PRO A 10 -10.01 4.43 -11.84
N GLY A 11 -9.42 3.38 -12.42
CA GLY A 11 -10.15 2.37 -13.21
C GLY A 11 -10.82 1.27 -12.38
N GLY A 12 -10.59 1.23 -11.06
CA GLY A 12 -11.16 0.25 -10.15
C GLY A 12 -10.27 -0.97 -9.86
N ASP A 13 -9.08 -1.04 -10.45
CA ASP A 13 -8.14 -2.15 -10.23
C ASP A 13 -7.53 -2.08 -8.84
N ARG A 14 -7.45 -3.22 -8.15
CA ARG A 14 -6.91 -3.30 -6.78
C ARG A 14 -5.49 -3.85 -6.76
N PHE A 15 -4.65 -3.18 -5.98
CA PHE A 15 -3.27 -3.56 -5.68
C PHE A 15 -3.01 -3.43 -4.20
N TYR A 16 -1.83 -3.87 -3.76
CA TYR A 16 -1.40 -3.80 -2.37
C TYR A 16 -0.09 -3.03 -2.24
N GLY A 17 0.12 -2.40 -1.09
CA GLY A 17 1.37 -1.73 -0.79
C GLY A 17 2.47 -2.75 -0.50
N GLU A 18 3.52 -2.76 -1.30
CA GLU A 18 4.66 -3.65 -1.12
C GLU A 18 5.58 -3.14 0.00
N ALA A 19 6.42 -4.04 0.52
CA ALA A 19 7.49 -3.67 1.43
C ALA A 19 8.48 -2.70 0.79
N ILE A 20 9.09 -1.84 1.61
CA ILE A 20 10.20 -0.98 1.17
C ILE A 20 11.34 -1.87 0.64
N ASP A 21 11.76 -1.62 -0.59
CA ASP A 21 12.90 -2.32 -1.19
C ASP A 21 14.25 -1.81 -0.64
N ARG A 22 15.35 -2.38 -1.12
CA ARG A 22 16.71 -2.00 -0.69
C ARG A 22 17.07 -0.54 -0.98
N ASP A 23 16.37 0.07 -1.93
CA ASP A 23 16.59 1.45 -2.36
C ASP A 23 15.66 2.44 -1.63
N GLY A 24 14.88 1.95 -0.65
CA GLY A 24 13.94 2.78 0.10
C GLY A 24 12.63 3.06 -0.65
N ILE A 25 12.39 2.39 -1.77
CA ILE A 25 11.24 2.63 -2.63
C ILE A 25 10.13 1.65 -2.26
N ARG A 26 8.93 2.18 -2.11
CA ARG A 26 7.72 1.42 -1.82
C ARG A 26 6.83 1.41 -3.04
N TYR A 27 6.60 0.25 -3.66
CA TYR A 27 5.76 0.13 -4.85
C TYR A 27 4.44 -0.60 -4.54
N ARG A 28 3.70 -0.97 -5.59
CA ARG A 28 2.48 -1.77 -5.49
C ARG A 28 2.71 -3.20 -5.98
N CYS A 29 2.10 -4.17 -5.32
CA CYS A 29 2.11 -5.57 -5.71
C CYS A 29 0.68 -6.08 -5.98
N ALA A 30 0.57 -7.19 -6.72
CA ALA A 30 -0.72 -7.72 -7.15
C ALA A 30 -1.40 -8.62 -6.12
N THR A 31 -0.63 -9.14 -5.15
CA THR A 31 -1.13 -10.13 -4.18
C THR A 31 -0.93 -9.66 -2.75
N PRO A 32 -1.88 -9.97 -1.83
CA PRO A 32 -1.74 -9.61 -0.42
C PRO A 32 -0.56 -10.32 0.25
N ALA A 33 -0.12 -11.47 -0.27
CA ALA A 33 1.04 -12.19 0.27
C ALA A 33 2.38 -11.45 0.06
N GLN A 34 2.43 -10.53 -0.90
CA GLN A 34 3.58 -9.66 -1.17
C GLN A 34 3.44 -8.29 -0.48
N ALA A 35 2.30 -8.04 0.13
CA ALA A 35 2.04 -6.77 0.79
C ALA A 35 2.87 -6.65 2.07
N GLU A 36 3.26 -5.42 2.40
CA GLU A 36 3.85 -5.15 3.71
C GLU A 36 2.79 -5.38 4.80
N ALA A 37 3.13 -6.24 5.75
CA ALA A 37 2.27 -6.55 6.89
C ALA A 37 2.60 -5.64 8.07
N PHE A 38 1.60 -4.89 8.52
CA PHE A 38 1.67 -4.00 9.66
C PHE A 38 1.01 -4.63 10.89
N GLN A 39 1.52 -4.29 12.07
CA GLN A 39 0.94 -4.75 13.33
C GLN A 39 -0.35 -4.00 13.68
N THR A 40 -0.43 -2.72 13.31
CA THR A 40 -1.61 -1.88 13.59
C THR A 40 -2.10 -1.18 12.32
N LYS A 41 -3.39 -0.81 12.35
CA LYS A 41 -3.99 0.03 11.30
C LYS A 41 -3.23 1.35 11.13
N SER A 42 -2.87 1.98 12.24
CA SER A 42 -2.17 3.27 12.24
C SER A 42 -0.82 3.19 11.54
N ASP A 43 -0.08 2.08 11.71
CA ASP A 43 1.20 1.89 11.02
C ASP A 43 1.01 1.74 9.50
N ALA A 44 -0.04 1.03 9.08
CA ALA A 44 -0.41 0.92 7.67
C ALA A 44 -0.79 2.28 7.08
N GLU A 45 -1.61 3.08 7.79
CA GLU A 45 -2.03 4.41 7.35
C GLU A 45 -0.88 5.43 7.31
N ALA A 46 0.07 5.35 8.25
CA ALA A 46 1.26 6.18 8.24
C ALA A 46 2.06 6.02 6.94
N SER A 47 2.03 4.81 6.36
CA SER A 47 2.70 4.53 5.11
C SER A 47 2.02 5.11 3.85
N PHE A 48 0.78 5.60 3.97
CA PHE A 48 0.08 6.27 2.86
C PHE A 48 0.86 7.47 2.34
N TYR A 49 1.61 8.13 3.22
CA TYR A 49 2.50 9.23 2.86
C TYR A 49 3.37 8.83 1.66
N TYR A 50 4.09 7.71 1.73
CA TYR A 50 5.00 7.26 0.67
C TYR A 50 4.30 7.07 -0.68
N PHE A 51 3.12 6.45 -0.70
CA PHE A 51 2.36 6.23 -1.93
C PHE A 51 1.86 7.54 -2.55
N ARG A 52 1.48 8.53 -1.73
CA ARG A 52 1.01 9.84 -2.22
C ARG A 52 2.10 10.68 -2.87
N PHE A 53 3.38 10.47 -2.55
CA PHE A 53 4.49 11.15 -3.24
C PHE A 53 4.83 10.52 -4.59
N MET A 54 4.30 9.34 -4.90
CA MET A 54 4.54 8.69 -6.17
C MET A 54 3.59 9.20 -7.24
N ARG A 55 4.10 9.95 -8.21
CA ARG A 55 3.32 10.43 -9.37
C ARG A 55 2.64 9.29 -10.14
N ALA A 56 3.22 8.09 -10.17
CA ALA A 56 2.64 6.91 -10.80
C ALA A 56 1.36 6.39 -10.12
N LEU A 57 1.13 6.78 -8.86
CA LEU A 57 -0.01 6.39 -8.04
C LEU A 57 -0.96 7.57 -7.81
N ASP A 58 -0.78 8.67 -8.54
CA ASP A 58 -1.67 9.82 -8.44
C ASP A 58 -3.12 9.44 -8.79
N GLY A 59 -4.05 9.92 -7.99
CA GLY A 59 -5.47 9.57 -8.07
C GLY A 59 -5.84 8.17 -7.55
N TYR A 60 -4.90 7.36 -7.07
CA TYR A 60 -5.25 6.08 -6.42
C TYR A 60 -5.89 6.34 -5.05
N GLN A 61 -6.92 5.57 -4.74
CA GLN A 61 -7.52 5.52 -3.41
C GLN A 61 -6.72 4.55 -2.53
N LEU A 62 -6.37 4.99 -1.32
CA LEU A 62 -5.60 4.22 -0.35
C LEU A 62 -6.50 3.80 0.82
N GLU A 63 -6.43 2.52 1.19
CA GLU A 63 -7.17 1.97 2.32
C GLU A 63 -6.27 1.05 3.14
N ALA A 64 -6.44 1.04 4.46
CA ALA A 64 -5.80 0.08 5.35
C ALA A 64 -6.84 -0.98 5.73
N ILE A 65 -6.56 -2.23 5.41
CA ILE A 65 -7.45 -3.36 5.68
C ILE A 65 -6.77 -4.40 6.56
N GLU A 66 -7.58 -5.11 7.35
CA GLU A 66 -7.13 -6.25 8.15
C GLU A 66 -7.22 -7.54 7.32
N ILE A 67 -6.20 -8.40 7.40
CA ILE A 67 -6.10 -9.71 6.75
C ILE A 67 -5.70 -10.82 7.73
#